data_AF-A0A398DJP0-F1
#
_entry.id   AF-A0A398DJP0-F1
#
_cell.length_a   1.000
_cell.length_b   1.000
_cell.length_c   1.000
_cell.angle_alpha   90.00
_cell.angle_beta   90.00
_cell.angle_gamma   90.00
#
_symmetry.space_group_name_H-M   'P 1'
#
loop_
_entity.id
_entity.type
_entity.pdbx_description
1 polymer ?
#
loop_
_entity_poly.entity_id
_entity_poly.type
_entity_poly.pdbx_seq_one_letter_code
_entity_poly.pdbx_strand_id
1 'polypeptide(L)'
;MGQGLARETPDAKSVFAAATGFDESAALLHQANNRVLSGPQRYVTTPYLWPGVVCDALAVELYMKCLAVLERGDCLRTHSLRILFADLSPDSQAEIAQTFERLIAANPLAQAMKAQVPKVSFAIHDVLREMDLVFEQARYVYENQLRGAYGLGELAQAVRKRILELGGAA
;
A
#
# COMPACT_ATOMS: atom_id res chain seq x y z
N MET A 1 -11.89 -38.21 11.85
CA MET A 1 -10.54 -37.80 11.42
C MET A 1 -10.71 -36.97 10.17
N GLY A 2 -10.63 -35.64 10.27
CA GLY A 2 -10.76 -34.76 9.11
C GLY A 2 -9.46 -34.82 8.30
N GLN A 3 -9.56 -35.16 7.02
CA GLN A 3 -8.46 -34.98 6.09
C GLN A 3 -8.13 -33.48 6.06
N GLY A 4 -7.03 -33.09 6.69
CA GLY A 4 -6.49 -31.74 6.55
C GLY A 4 -6.11 -31.58 5.09
N LEU A 5 -6.91 -30.82 4.33
CA LEU A 5 -6.56 -30.42 2.97
C LEU A 5 -5.17 -29.79 3.03
N ALA A 6 -4.21 -30.43 2.37
CA ALA A 6 -2.87 -29.89 2.20
C ALA A 6 -3.04 -28.50 1.59
N ARG A 7 -2.49 -27.48 2.25
CA ARG A 7 -2.59 -26.11 1.76
C ARG A 7 -1.72 -25.98 0.52
N GLU A 8 -2.33 -25.61 -0.60
CA GLU A 8 -1.58 -25.20 -1.77
C GLU A 8 -0.80 -23.93 -1.47
N THR A 9 0.48 -23.95 -1.79
CA THR A 9 1.35 -22.77 -1.72
C THR A 9 0.82 -21.73 -2.71
N PRO A 10 0.66 -20.45 -2.29
CA PRO A 10 0.20 -19.41 -3.19
C PRO A 10 1.19 -19.22 -4.35
N ASP A 11 0.67 -19.10 -5.57
CA ASP A 11 1.45 -18.77 -6.77
C ASP A 11 1.76 -17.27 -6.82
N ALA A 12 3.04 -16.91 -6.91
CA ALA A 12 3.49 -15.52 -6.94
C ALA A 12 2.86 -14.71 -8.08
N LYS A 13 2.64 -15.32 -9.25
CA LYS A 13 2.03 -14.63 -10.40
C LYS A 13 0.57 -14.24 -10.11
N SER A 14 -0.19 -15.17 -9.54
CA SER A 14 -1.58 -14.94 -9.14
C SER A 14 -1.69 -13.84 -8.06
N VAL A 15 -0.79 -13.84 -7.07
CA VAL A 15 -0.74 -12.78 -6.04
C VAL A 15 -0.37 -11.43 -6.66
N PHE A 16 0.61 -11.38 -7.57
CA PHE A 16 1.01 -10.16 -8.27
C PHE A 16 -0.13 -9.57 -9.11
N ALA A 17 -0.86 -10.41 -9.84
CA ALA A 17 -2.01 -9.99 -10.64
C ALA A 17 -3.11 -9.38 -9.77
N ALA A 18 -3.41 -10.02 -8.62
CA ALA A 18 -4.37 -9.48 -7.66
C ALA A 18 -3.92 -8.12 -7.09
N ALA A 19 -2.65 -8.00 -6.69
CA ALA A 19 -2.07 -6.75 -6.20
C ALA A 19 -2.20 -5.61 -7.23
N THR A 20 -1.89 -5.92 -8.50
CA THR A 20 -1.99 -4.96 -9.61
C THR A 20 -3.43 -4.51 -9.85
N GLY A 21 -4.40 -5.40 -9.75
CA GLY A 21 -5.82 -5.02 -9.86
C GLY A 21 -6.26 -4.03 -8.78
N PHE A 22 -5.77 -4.18 -7.54
CA PHE A 22 -6.04 -3.20 -6.48
C PHE A 22 -5.30 -1.88 -6.69
N ASP A 23 -4.05 -1.91 -7.14
CA ASP A 23 -3.25 -0.71 -7.45
C ASP A 23 -3.91 0.14 -8.55
N GLU A 24 -4.33 -0.49 -9.65
CA GLU A 24 -5.05 0.16 -10.74
C GLU A 24 -6.41 0.71 -10.27
N SER A 25 -7.13 -0.04 -9.43
CA SER A 25 -8.40 0.42 -8.84
C SER A 25 -8.21 1.65 -7.96
N ALA A 26 -7.16 1.68 -7.15
CA ALA A 26 -6.82 2.84 -6.34
C ALA A 26 -6.54 4.07 -7.21
N ALA A 27 -5.73 3.90 -8.27
CA ALA A 27 -5.43 4.98 -9.22
C ALA A 27 -6.71 5.59 -9.84
N LEU A 28 -7.68 4.75 -10.25
CA LEU A 28 -8.97 5.20 -10.78
C LEU A 28 -9.80 5.96 -9.74
N LEU A 29 -9.83 5.48 -8.49
CA LEU A 29 -10.56 6.13 -7.39
C LEU A 29 -9.95 7.48 -7.01
N HIS A 30 -8.61 7.57 -6.94
CA HIS A 30 -7.90 8.83 -6.73
C HIS A 30 -8.15 9.82 -7.86
N GLN A 31 -8.13 9.36 -9.11
CA GLN A 31 -8.47 10.19 -10.25
C GLN A 31 -9.91 10.72 -10.17
N ALA A 32 -10.87 9.86 -9.81
CA ALA A 32 -12.26 10.27 -9.60
C ALA A 32 -12.39 11.30 -8.46
N ASN A 33 -11.67 11.10 -7.36
CA ASN A 33 -11.62 12.05 -6.24
C ASN A 33 -11.08 13.43 -6.68
N ASN A 34 -10.00 13.44 -7.46
CA ASN A 34 -9.41 14.69 -7.98
C ASN A 34 -10.36 15.44 -8.91
N ARG A 35 -11.16 14.72 -9.72
CA ARG A 35 -12.20 15.33 -10.56
C ARG A 35 -13.29 16.00 -9.71
N VAL A 36 -13.72 15.37 -8.62
CA VAL A 36 -14.70 15.94 -7.68
C VAL A 36 -14.16 17.22 -7.05
N LEU A 37 -12.90 17.21 -6.58
CA LEU A 37 -12.27 18.36 -5.94
C LEU A 37 -12.00 19.53 -6.90
N SER A 38 -11.76 19.24 -8.18
CA SER A 38 -11.50 20.25 -9.22
C SER A 38 -12.76 20.78 -9.90
N GLY A 39 -13.93 20.24 -9.57
CA GLY A 39 -15.20 20.61 -10.19
C GLY A 39 -15.70 22.01 -9.82
N PRO A 40 -16.61 22.59 -10.62
CA PRO A 40 -17.19 23.92 -10.36
C PRO A 40 -18.04 23.95 -9.08
N GLN A 41 -18.63 22.81 -8.71
CA GLN A 41 -19.19 22.60 -7.38
C GLN A 41 -18.10 22.02 -6.50
N ARG A 42 -17.53 22.85 -5.62
CA ARG A 42 -16.63 22.37 -4.55
C ARG A 42 -17.47 21.57 -3.57
N TYR A 43 -17.53 20.25 -3.78
CA TYR A 43 -18.07 19.34 -2.79
C TYR A 43 -17.17 19.39 -1.54
N VAL A 44 -17.79 19.49 -0.37
CA VAL A 44 -17.08 19.40 0.92
C VAL A 44 -16.61 17.97 1.19
N THR A 45 -17.09 17.00 0.41
CA THR A 45 -16.85 15.56 0.61
C THR A 45 -15.85 15.00 -0.39
N THR A 46 -15.09 13.99 0.06
CA THR A 46 -14.14 13.22 -0.75
C THR A 46 -14.60 11.76 -0.84
N PRO A 47 -15.68 11.47 -1.60
CA PRO A 47 -16.37 10.18 -1.54
C PRO A 47 -15.51 8.99 -1.99
N TYR A 48 -14.48 9.25 -2.81
CA TYR A 48 -13.61 8.21 -3.37
C TYR A 48 -12.27 8.09 -2.64
N LEU A 49 -11.97 8.97 -1.68
CA LEU A 49 -10.69 8.99 -0.98
C LEU A 49 -10.46 7.70 -0.18
N TRP A 50 -11.36 7.36 0.75
CA TRP A 50 -11.20 6.18 1.59
C TRP A 50 -11.27 4.86 0.82
N PRO A 51 -12.18 4.68 -0.14
CA PRO A 51 -12.12 3.53 -1.03
C PRO A 51 -10.76 3.39 -1.75
N GLY A 52 -10.21 4.50 -2.28
CA GLY A 52 -8.90 4.49 -2.94
C GLY A 52 -7.77 4.09 -1.99
N VAL A 53 -7.76 4.68 -0.80
CA VAL A 53 -6.80 4.37 0.28
C VAL A 53 -6.85 2.89 0.71
N VAL A 54 -8.04 2.29 0.79
CA VAL A 54 -8.19 0.86 1.09
C VAL A 54 -7.62 0.00 -0.04
N CYS A 55 -7.87 0.37 -1.30
CA CYS A 55 -7.27 -0.31 -2.45
C CYS A 55 -5.74 -0.22 -2.44
N ASP A 56 -5.16 0.95 -2.15
CA ASP A 56 -3.71 1.08 -2.03
C ASP A 56 -3.14 0.15 -0.94
N ALA A 57 -3.78 0.10 0.23
CA ALA A 57 -3.32 -0.74 1.33
C ALA A 57 -3.36 -2.23 0.98
N LEU A 58 -4.44 -2.68 0.30
CA LEU A 58 -4.55 -4.05 -0.22
C LEU A 58 -3.49 -4.34 -1.28
N ALA A 59 -3.20 -3.40 -2.17
CA ALA A 59 -2.15 -3.53 -3.17
C ALA A 59 -0.77 -3.73 -2.51
N VAL A 60 -0.41 -2.90 -1.52
CA VAL A 60 0.84 -3.05 -0.77
C VAL A 60 0.91 -4.39 -0.04
N GLU A 61 -0.17 -4.79 0.65
CA GLU A 61 -0.23 -6.08 1.34
C GLU A 61 0.06 -7.25 0.39
N LEU A 62 -0.61 -7.26 -0.77
CA LEU A 62 -0.48 -8.33 -1.75
C LEU A 62 0.88 -8.28 -2.47
N TYR A 63 1.42 -7.10 -2.75
CA TYR A 63 2.78 -6.99 -3.30
C TYR A 63 3.82 -7.52 -2.30
N MET A 64 3.74 -7.18 -1.02
CA MET A 64 4.66 -7.74 -0.01
C MET A 64 4.53 -9.26 0.09
N LYS A 65 3.31 -9.80 0.04
CA LYS A 65 3.08 -11.25 0.01
C LYS A 65 3.62 -11.90 -1.27
N CYS A 66 3.50 -11.24 -2.42
CA CYS A 66 4.09 -11.73 -3.67
C CYS A 66 5.61 -11.79 -3.55
N LEU A 67 6.23 -10.73 -3.06
CA LEU A 67 7.68 -10.65 -2.86
C LEU A 67 8.18 -11.72 -1.89
N ALA A 68 7.46 -11.93 -0.79
CA ALA A 68 7.67 -13.03 0.14
C ALA A 68 7.69 -14.41 -0.55
N VAL A 69 6.67 -14.71 -1.34
CA VAL A 69 6.60 -15.98 -2.09
C VAL A 69 7.78 -16.11 -3.06
N LEU A 70 8.21 -15.03 -3.70
CA LEU A 70 9.37 -15.06 -4.60
C LEU A 70 10.69 -15.34 -3.86
N GLU A 71 10.86 -14.81 -2.65
CA GLU A 71 12.10 -14.97 -1.89
C GLU A 71 12.25 -16.34 -1.22
N ARG A 72 11.14 -16.94 -0.77
CA ARG A 72 11.19 -18.15 0.09
C ARG A 72 10.16 -19.22 -0.25
N GLY A 73 9.25 -18.96 -1.18
CA GLY A 73 8.20 -19.90 -1.58
C GLY A 73 6.99 -19.94 -0.63
N ASP A 74 6.89 -19.06 0.36
CA ASP A 74 5.72 -18.91 1.21
C ASP A 74 5.51 -17.46 1.68
N CYS A 75 4.40 -17.19 2.38
CA CYS A 75 4.14 -15.88 2.98
C CYS A 75 3.28 -16.01 4.24
N LEU A 76 3.45 -15.07 5.17
CA LEU A 76 2.63 -15.01 6.37
C LEU A 76 1.16 -14.66 6.07
N ARG A 77 0.25 -15.33 6.79
CA ARG A 77 -1.19 -15.05 6.77
C ARG A 77 -1.57 -13.95 7.76
N THR A 78 -0.98 -12.77 7.58
CA THR A 78 -1.28 -11.57 8.36
C THR A 78 -1.68 -10.43 7.43
N HIS A 79 -2.30 -9.41 8.01
CA HIS A 79 -2.64 -8.14 7.36
C HIS A 79 -1.76 -6.99 7.88
N SER A 80 -0.92 -7.23 8.88
CA SER A 80 -0.01 -6.20 9.38
C SER A 80 1.14 -6.01 8.42
N LEU A 81 1.23 -4.84 7.82
CA LEU A 81 2.25 -4.52 6.83
C LEU A 81 3.63 -4.41 7.47
N ARG A 82 3.70 -4.00 8.74
CA ARG A 82 4.96 -4.03 9.51
C ARG A 82 5.50 -5.44 9.63
N ILE A 83 4.65 -6.42 9.93
CA ILE A 83 5.05 -7.82 10.04
C ILE A 83 5.46 -8.35 8.66
N LEU A 84 4.67 -8.07 7.62
CA LEU A 84 5.00 -8.50 6.25
C LEU A 84 6.33 -7.92 5.76
N PHE A 85 6.58 -6.63 6.01
CA PHE A 85 7.84 -5.97 5.64
C PHE A 85 9.04 -6.55 6.39
N ALA A 86 8.91 -6.75 7.71
CA ALA A 86 9.98 -7.33 8.53
C ALA A 86 10.30 -8.78 8.16
N ASP A 87 9.36 -9.48 7.52
CA ASP A 87 9.48 -10.86 7.04
C ASP A 87 10.06 -10.95 5.61
N LEU A 88 10.36 -9.82 4.96
CA LEU A 88 11.12 -9.80 3.71
C LEU A 88 12.63 -9.95 3.97
N SER A 89 13.40 -10.31 2.95
CA SER A 89 14.85 -10.32 3.05
C SER A 89 15.41 -8.92 3.41
N PRO A 90 16.52 -8.83 4.16
CA PRO A 90 17.13 -7.54 4.50
C PRO A 90 17.49 -6.69 3.26
N ASP A 91 17.88 -7.34 2.17
CA ASP A 91 18.18 -6.70 0.88
C ASP A 91 16.93 -6.03 0.28
N SER A 92 15.81 -6.77 0.21
CA SER A 92 14.54 -6.21 -0.26
C SER A 92 14.01 -5.11 0.66
N GLN A 93 14.14 -5.24 1.98
CA GLN A 93 13.77 -4.18 2.92
C GLN A 93 14.53 -2.89 2.63
N ALA A 94 15.86 -2.98 2.44
CA ALA A 94 16.70 -1.82 2.14
C ALA A 94 16.34 -1.17 0.79
N GLU A 95 16.16 -1.97 -0.26
CA GLU A 95 15.82 -1.46 -1.59
C GLU A 95 14.44 -0.82 -1.67
N ILE A 96 13.45 -1.40 -0.98
CA ILE A 96 12.11 -0.82 -0.87
C ILE A 96 12.18 0.49 -0.11
N ALA A 97 12.87 0.55 1.04
CA ALA A 97 13.00 1.77 1.83
C ALA A 97 13.66 2.90 1.02
N GLN A 98 14.78 2.62 0.36
CA GLN A 98 15.48 3.61 -0.45
C GLN A 98 14.62 4.09 -1.64
N THR A 99 13.94 3.17 -2.32
CA THR A 99 13.05 3.51 -3.44
C THR A 99 11.87 4.36 -2.95
N PHE A 100 11.24 3.98 -1.85
CA PHE A 100 10.13 4.70 -1.24
C PHE A 100 10.52 6.12 -0.84
N GLU A 101 11.64 6.30 -0.13
CA GLU A 101 12.13 7.62 0.29
C GLU A 101 12.36 8.55 -0.90
N ARG A 102 12.95 8.03 -1.98
CA ARG A 102 13.15 8.76 -3.24
C ARG A 102 11.83 9.15 -3.91
N LEU A 103 10.84 8.26 -3.93
CA LEU A 103 9.52 8.54 -4.50
C LEU A 103 8.78 9.61 -3.68
N ILE A 104 8.83 9.54 -2.35
CA ILE A 104 8.26 10.55 -1.46
C ILE A 104 8.96 11.90 -1.63
N ALA A 105 10.29 11.93 -1.72
CA ALA A 105 11.05 13.15 -1.95
C ALA A 105 10.65 13.83 -3.28
N ALA A 106 10.32 13.04 -4.30
CA ALA A 106 9.88 13.53 -5.60
C ALA A 106 8.38 13.90 -5.66
N ASN A 107 7.54 13.46 -4.71
CA ASN A 107 6.10 13.71 -4.74
C ASN A 107 5.76 15.14 -4.24
N PRO A 108 5.22 16.03 -5.11
CA PRO A 108 4.88 17.40 -4.72
C PRO A 108 3.81 17.51 -3.63
N LEU A 109 2.84 16.59 -3.60
CA LEU A 109 1.80 16.56 -2.58
C LEU A 109 2.38 16.17 -1.21
N ALA A 110 3.30 15.21 -1.19
CA ALA A 110 4.00 14.84 0.04
C ALA A 110 4.84 16.02 0.58
N GLN A 111 5.54 16.74 -0.29
CA GLN A 111 6.30 17.94 0.09
C GLN A 111 5.38 19.07 0.59
N ALA A 112 4.26 19.32 -0.09
CA ALA A 112 3.27 20.30 0.33
C ALA A 112 2.67 19.95 1.70
N MET A 113 2.36 18.67 1.93
CA MET A 113 1.85 18.21 3.22
C MET A 113 2.90 18.36 4.33
N LYS A 114 4.17 18.02 4.07
CA LYS A 114 5.26 18.21 5.04
C LYS A 114 5.43 19.68 5.43
N ALA A 115 5.25 20.60 4.48
CA ALA A 115 5.32 22.04 4.75
C ALA A 115 4.14 22.52 5.62
N GLN A 116 2.92 22.00 5.38
CA GLN A 116 1.73 22.36 6.15
C GLN A 116 1.70 21.69 7.54
N VAL A 117 2.23 20.48 7.65
CA VAL A 117 2.23 19.67 8.87
C VAL A 117 3.66 19.16 9.11
N PRO A 118 4.58 19.98 9.66
CA PRO A 118 6.00 19.60 9.82
C PRO A 118 6.23 18.31 10.62
N LYS A 119 5.28 17.97 11.51
CA LYS A 119 5.31 16.75 12.35
C LYS A 119 4.93 15.47 11.61
N VAL A 120 4.39 15.55 10.39
CA VAL A 120 4.07 14.35 9.61
C VAL A 120 5.35 13.60 9.28
N SER A 121 5.39 12.30 9.51
CA SER A 121 6.54 11.46 9.16
C SER A 121 6.25 10.68 7.89
N PHE A 122 7.23 10.63 7.00
CA PHE A 122 7.23 9.74 5.85
C PHE A 122 8.37 8.71 5.96
N ALA A 123 8.88 8.47 7.16
CA ALA A 123 9.75 7.32 7.36
C ALA A 123 8.94 6.05 7.11
N ILE A 124 9.51 5.08 6.39
CA ILE A 124 8.79 3.87 5.99
C ILE A 124 8.14 3.15 7.17
N HIS A 125 8.82 3.06 8.32
CA HIS A 125 8.27 2.41 9.52
C HIS A 125 7.07 3.16 10.13
N ASP A 126 7.04 4.49 10.03
CA ASP A 126 5.88 5.27 10.47
C ASP A 126 4.71 5.06 9.52
N VAL A 127 4.95 5.06 8.21
CA VAL A 127 3.92 4.79 7.19
C VAL A 127 3.34 3.40 7.36
N LEU A 128 4.17 2.37 7.50
CA LEU A 128 3.71 0.99 7.76
C LEU A 128 2.89 0.88 9.04
N ARG A 129 3.22 1.67 10.09
CA ARG A 129 2.44 1.70 11.33
C ARG A 129 1.06 2.35 11.12
N GLU A 130 0.99 3.47 10.41
CA GLU A 130 -0.31 4.10 10.12
C GLU A 130 -1.19 3.20 9.25
N MET A 131 -0.59 2.42 8.33
CA MET A 131 -1.32 1.49 7.47
C MET A 131 -1.99 0.34 8.22
N ASP A 132 -1.43 -0.11 9.36
CA ASP A 132 -2.07 -1.13 10.19
C ASP A 132 -3.47 -0.66 10.68
N LEU A 133 -3.75 0.65 10.68
CA LEU A 133 -5.01 1.25 11.11
C LEU A 133 -5.98 1.58 9.96
N VAL A 134 -5.55 1.45 8.70
CA VAL A 134 -6.28 1.99 7.54
C VAL A 134 -7.68 1.39 7.38
N PHE A 135 -7.83 0.09 7.61
CA PHE A 135 -9.12 -0.61 7.51
C PHE A 135 -10.08 -0.24 8.65
N GLU A 136 -9.53 0.06 9.83
CA GLU A 136 -10.34 0.57 10.95
C GLU A 136 -10.80 1.99 10.64
N GLN A 137 -9.88 2.88 10.24
CA GLN A 137 -10.20 4.26 9.89
C GLN A 137 -11.20 4.34 8.75
N ALA A 138 -11.04 3.53 7.70
CA ALA A 138 -11.99 3.47 6.59
C ALA A 138 -13.40 3.04 7.03
N ARG A 139 -13.50 2.10 7.98
CA ARG A 139 -14.80 1.65 8.52
C ARG A 139 -15.47 2.73 9.37
N TYR A 140 -14.70 3.55 10.08
CA TYR A 140 -15.21 4.58 10.99
C TYR A 140 -14.99 6.01 10.47
N VAL A 141 -14.88 6.18 9.14
CA VAL A 141 -14.69 7.50 8.50
C VAL A 141 -15.77 8.52 8.90
N TYR A 142 -16.99 8.06 9.16
CA TYR A 142 -18.11 8.90 9.58
C TYR A 142 -17.94 9.50 10.99
N GLU A 143 -16.96 9.03 11.77
CA GLU A 143 -16.64 9.54 13.10
C GLU A 143 -15.63 10.72 13.07
N ASN A 144 -15.33 11.27 11.88
CA ASN A 144 -14.43 12.42 11.67
C ASN A 144 -12.98 12.22 12.15
N GLN A 145 -12.51 10.97 12.23
CA GLN A 145 -11.12 10.67 12.55
C GLN A 145 -10.28 10.59 11.28
N LEU A 146 -10.01 11.74 10.64
CA LEU A 146 -9.02 11.82 9.58
C LEU A 146 -7.62 11.66 10.18
N ARG A 147 -7.06 10.46 10.05
CA ARG A 147 -5.65 10.15 10.37
C ARG A 147 -4.92 9.65 9.13
N GLY A 148 -3.61 9.81 9.15
CA GLY A 148 -2.79 9.93 7.95
C GLY A 148 -2.61 8.66 7.15
N ALA A 149 -3.39 8.53 6.07
CA ALA A 149 -3.13 7.60 4.99
C ALA A 149 -2.37 8.32 3.86
N TYR A 150 -1.04 8.34 3.95
CA TYR A 150 -0.17 8.98 2.97
C TYR A 150 0.97 8.06 2.58
N GLY A 151 1.50 8.24 1.36
CA GLY A 151 2.64 7.46 0.87
C GLY A 151 2.29 6.03 0.41
N LEU A 152 1.01 5.65 0.41
CA LEU A 152 0.61 4.27 0.07
C LEU A 152 0.93 3.93 -1.39
N GLY A 153 0.65 4.87 -2.31
CA GLY A 153 0.96 4.69 -3.73
C GLY A 153 2.46 4.60 -3.99
N GLU A 154 3.28 5.43 -3.33
CA GLU A 154 4.75 5.37 -3.44
C GLU A 154 5.29 4.05 -2.87
N LEU A 155 4.71 3.56 -1.76
CA LEU A 155 5.11 2.29 -1.18
C LEU A 155 4.73 1.12 -2.10
N ALA A 156 3.52 1.12 -2.66
CA ALA A 156 3.09 0.12 -3.64
C ALA A 156 4.04 0.08 -4.84
N GLN A 157 4.39 1.24 -5.39
CA GLN A 157 5.37 1.36 -6.48
C GLN A 157 6.75 0.84 -6.08
N ALA A 158 7.23 1.13 -4.86
CA ALA A 158 8.52 0.65 -4.38
C ALA A 158 8.57 -0.88 -4.27
N VAL A 159 7.53 -1.51 -3.69
CA VAL A 159 7.47 -2.97 -3.58
C VAL A 159 7.29 -3.61 -4.96
N ARG A 160 6.42 -3.06 -5.82
CA ARG A 160 6.21 -3.53 -7.19
C ARG A 160 7.51 -3.49 -7.99
N LYS A 161 8.27 -2.40 -7.91
CA LYS A 161 9.59 -2.29 -8.57
C LYS A 161 10.52 -3.41 -8.12
N ARG A 162 10.58 -3.67 -6.81
CA ARG A 162 11.43 -4.72 -6.25
C ARG A 162 11.04 -6.12 -6.74
N ILE A 163 9.75 -6.41 -6.86
CA ILE A 163 9.26 -7.68 -7.44
C ILE A 163 9.75 -7.86 -8.88
N LEU A 164 9.65 -6.82 -9.70
CA LEU A 164 10.08 -6.87 -11.11
C LEU A 164 11.59 -7.07 -11.26
N GLU A 165 12.40 -6.48 -10.37
CA GLU A 165 13.86 -6.66 -10.35
C GLU A 165 14.28 -8.11 -10.07
N LEU A 166 13.52 -8.83 -9.25
CA LEU A 166 13.77 -10.25 -8.95
C LEU A 166 13.25 -11.21 -10.04
N GLY A 167 12.78 -10.68 -11.18
CA GLY A 167 12.18 -11.48 -12.25
C GLY A 167 10.75 -11.95 -11.95
N GLY A 168 10.08 -11.29 -11.01
CA GLY A 168 8.70 -11.58 -10.66
C GLY A 168 7.71 -11.20 -11.78
N ALA A 169 6.97 -12.22 -12.24
CA ALA A 169 5.68 -12.16 -12.94
C ALA A 169 5.50 -11.09 -14.05
N ALA A 170 6.43 -11.06 -15.02
CA ALA A 170 6.07 -10.79 -16.41
C ALA A 170 5.64 -12.09 -17.11
#